data_AF-A0A0D6QML0-F1
#
_entry.id   AF-A0A0D6QML0-F1
#
_cell.length_a   1.000
_cell.length_b   1.000
_cell.length_c   1.000
_cell.angle_alpha   90.00
_cell.angle_beta   90.00
_cell.angle_gamma   90.00
#
_symmetry.space_group_name_H-M   'P 1'
#
loop_
_entity.id
_entity.type
_entity.pdbx_description
1 polymer ?
#
loop_
_entity_poly.entity_id
_entity_poly.type
_entity_poly.pdbx_seq_one_letter_code
_entity_poly.pdbx_strand_id
1 'polypeptide(L)'
;MPEEKATLPLPGITPPVGGRAPAPETLSTGAFAGDWQLVRSLAAGGHGVVYLAAHRATGRRAAVKVLSHVYAASPEMASRFVREARILSRLSHPNVVEILELGALADGRPFVAMELLEGRSLLELVFARGRLSLPEAVELLAPVCAALDAAHQAGVVHRDVKASNVFVETGDPPRVKLLDFGVAHAAGPDDPSITVTGERLGSAHAMAPELIRGEAVDARADVYALGVLLYQLLTGELPFWSEDQFELERLHLSAPPPRPGRLAPVPTAVDAVVERALAKRPDERFGSAPAFLEALRSAAGLAGQAEEHAARAAVLHVSLAPARGLEPGDVLALFELEDAAAGRLAAAGWEIDVRASGTLLATRVLPAVPEAARAARAEAAELGAGLSESLARAAGARCRVEVCLHAGEIRLGPGERRAGGAVYRIAEWVRDAPGGFVATAQALEGLSAGR
;
A
#
# COMPACT_ATOMS: atom_id res chain seq x y z
N MET A 1 41.03 -32.15 0.35
CA MET A 1 41.16 -31.34 -0.87
C MET A 1 39.80 -31.33 -1.55
N PRO A 2 38.93 -30.34 -1.29
CA PRO A 2 37.70 -30.16 -2.05
C PRO A 2 37.90 -29.11 -3.14
N GLU A 3 37.27 -29.39 -4.29
CA GLU A 3 37.37 -28.65 -5.55
C GLU A 3 36.78 -27.24 -5.46
N GLU A 4 37.55 -26.30 -5.99
CA GLU A 4 37.23 -24.88 -6.14
C GLU A 4 36.31 -24.69 -7.34
N LYS A 5 35.03 -24.38 -7.09
CA LYS A 5 34.08 -24.00 -8.14
C LYS A 5 34.42 -22.59 -8.64
N ALA A 6 34.86 -22.53 -9.90
CA ALA A 6 35.08 -21.29 -10.63
C ALA A 6 33.80 -20.44 -10.70
N THR A 7 33.86 -19.25 -10.09
CA THR A 7 32.87 -18.19 -10.24
C THR A 7 33.27 -17.38 -11.48
N LEU A 8 32.46 -17.41 -12.54
CA LEU A 8 32.64 -16.52 -13.70
C LEU A 8 32.36 -15.07 -13.27
N PRO A 9 33.21 -14.09 -13.63
CA PRO A 9 32.94 -12.69 -13.32
C PRO A 9 31.79 -12.17 -14.20
N LEU A 10 30.80 -11.53 -13.57
CA LEU A 10 29.80 -10.73 -14.27
C LEU A 10 30.49 -9.53 -14.94
N PRO A 11 30.10 -9.13 -16.17
CA PRO A 11 30.71 -8.01 -16.87
C PRO A 11 30.56 -6.72 -16.05
N GLY A 12 31.67 -6.04 -15.85
CA GLY A 12 31.81 -4.88 -14.98
C GLY A 12 30.95 -3.70 -15.41
N ILE A 13 30.07 -3.28 -14.49
CA ILE A 13 29.47 -1.95 -14.50
C ILE A 13 30.58 -0.97 -14.08
N THR A 14 31.36 -0.53 -15.05
CA THR A 14 32.21 0.66 -14.89
C THR A 14 31.31 1.88 -15.10
N PRO A 15 31.29 2.88 -14.21
CA PRO A 15 30.53 4.10 -14.46
C PRO A 15 31.08 4.78 -15.73
N PRO A 16 30.23 5.26 -16.66
CA PRO A 16 30.70 5.88 -17.87
C PRO A 16 31.47 7.18 -17.55
N VAL A 17 32.75 7.22 -17.93
CA VAL A 17 33.55 8.42 -18.00
C VAL A 17 33.44 8.96 -19.42
N GLY A 18 32.65 10.02 -19.63
CA GLY A 18 32.67 10.77 -20.90
C GLY A 18 31.41 11.59 -21.18
N GLY A 19 31.57 12.92 -21.24
CA GLY A 19 30.57 13.87 -21.76
C GLY A 19 29.59 14.44 -20.72
N ARG A 20 30.06 15.37 -19.87
CA ARG A 20 29.21 16.05 -18.88
C ARG A 20 28.24 17.00 -19.61
N ALA A 21 26.96 16.62 -19.71
CA ALA A 21 25.89 17.59 -19.89
C ALA A 21 26.03 18.69 -18.81
N PRO A 22 25.72 19.97 -19.09
CA PRO A 22 25.79 21.00 -18.05
C PRO A 22 24.93 20.53 -16.87
N ALA A 23 25.55 20.39 -15.70
CA ALA A 23 24.83 20.01 -14.50
C ALA A 23 23.69 21.03 -14.29
N PRO A 24 22.48 20.60 -13.91
CA PRO A 24 21.42 21.56 -13.60
C PRO A 24 21.96 22.56 -12.59
N GLU A 25 21.87 23.86 -12.89
CA GLU A 25 22.44 24.92 -12.07
C GLU A 25 21.85 24.85 -10.65
N THR A 26 22.64 24.31 -9.72
CA THR A 26 22.24 24.14 -8.34
C THR A 26 22.24 25.49 -7.64
N LEU A 27 21.09 25.91 -7.13
CA LEU A 27 20.97 27.00 -6.17
C LEU A 27 21.88 26.74 -4.95
N SER A 28 22.46 27.82 -4.43
CA SER A 28 23.32 27.79 -3.25
C SER A 28 22.52 27.44 -1.98
N THR A 29 23.18 26.76 -1.05
CA THR A 29 22.68 26.61 0.33
C THR A 29 22.41 28.00 0.92
N GLY A 30 21.22 28.16 1.52
CA GLY A 30 20.74 29.41 2.08
C GLY A 30 19.88 30.25 1.14
N ALA A 31 19.77 29.89 -0.15
CA ALA A 31 18.81 30.49 -1.06
C ALA A 31 17.36 30.21 -0.63
N PHE A 32 16.40 30.98 -1.15
CA PHE A 32 14.98 30.87 -0.80
C PHE A 32 14.13 30.51 -2.02
N ALA A 33 13.18 29.60 -1.81
CA ALA A 33 12.07 29.32 -2.71
C ALA A 33 10.78 29.67 -1.95
N GLY A 34 10.23 30.86 -2.20
CA GLY A 34 9.19 31.43 -1.33
C GLY A 34 9.68 31.55 0.12
N ASP A 35 8.93 30.96 1.05
CA ASP A 35 9.27 30.97 2.48
C ASP A 35 10.18 29.79 2.90
N TRP A 36 10.63 28.97 1.95
CA TRP A 36 11.47 27.81 2.18
C TRP A 36 12.95 28.14 1.97
N GLN A 37 13.74 28.05 3.04
CA GLN A 37 15.19 28.17 2.96
C GLN A 37 15.80 26.84 2.53
N LEU A 38 16.54 26.84 1.42
CA LEU A 38 17.20 25.65 0.88
C LEU A 38 18.43 25.29 1.71
N VAL A 39 18.44 24.09 2.28
CA VAL A 39 19.51 23.61 3.17
C VAL A 39 20.58 22.85 2.39
N ARG A 40 20.18 21.83 1.63
CA ARG A 40 21.08 21.02 0.78
C ARG A 40 20.31 20.36 -0.35
N SER A 41 20.98 20.04 -1.45
CA SER A 41 20.40 19.21 -2.50
C SER A 41 20.20 17.76 -2.00
N LEU A 42 19.08 17.17 -2.38
CA LEU A 42 18.71 15.77 -2.16
C LEU A 42 18.89 14.95 -3.44
N ALA A 43 18.44 15.50 -4.57
CA ALA A 43 18.52 14.87 -5.88
C ALA A 43 18.58 15.93 -6.99
N ALA A 44 19.19 15.59 -8.12
CA ALA A 44 19.24 16.45 -9.31
C ALA A 44 18.90 15.61 -10.56
N GLY A 45 18.10 16.16 -11.45
CA GLY A 45 17.74 15.56 -12.73
C GLY A 45 17.46 16.61 -13.80
N GLY A 46 17.15 16.19 -15.03
CA GLY A 46 16.95 17.13 -16.16
C GLY A 46 15.83 18.14 -15.93
N HIS A 47 14.80 17.76 -15.16
CA HIS A 47 13.65 18.64 -14.91
C HIS A 47 13.90 19.64 -13.77
N GLY A 48 14.98 19.49 -13.00
CA GLY A 48 15.24 20.35 -11.85
C GLY A 48 16.00 19.68 -10.72
N VAL A 49 16.07 20.39 -9.60
CA VAL A 49 16.79 19.95 -8.40
C VAL A 49 15.84 19.91 -7.22
N VAL A 50 15.91 18.83 -6.44
CA VAL A 50 15.15 18.65 -5.20
C VAL A 50 16.06 18.97 -4.02
N TYR A 51 15.60 19.85 -3.14
CA TYR A 51 16.33 20.31 -1.96
C TYR A 51 15.63 19.89 -0.68
N LEU A 52 16.40 19.58 0.35
CA LEU A 52 15.91 19.68 1.72
C LEU A 52 15.77 21.17 2.04
N ALA A 53 14.60 21.59 2.48
CA ALA A 53 14.36 22.96 2.89
C ALA A 53 13.69 23.05 4.25
N ALA A 54 13.77 24.21 4.88
CA ALA A 54 13.08 24.53 6.11
C ALA A 54 12.23 25.80 5.92
N HIS A 55 10.97 25.74 6.34
CA HIS A 55 10.08 26.90 6.29
C HIS A 55 10.52 27.95 7.31
N ARG A 56 10.78 29.18 6.87
CA ARG A 56 11.40 30.23 7.70
C ARG A 56 10.62 30.58 8.96
N ALA A 57 9.29 30.51 8.91
CA ALA A 57 8.43 30.92 10.03
C ALA A 57 8.15 29.79 11.03
N THR A 58 8.17 28.54 10.58
CA THR A 58 7.72 27.38 11.39
C THR A 58 8.82 26.38 11.67
N GLY A 59 9.94 26.44 10.94
CA GLY A 59 11.00 25.45 10.98
C GLY A 59 10.61 24.09 10.38
N ARG A 60 9.38 23.94 9.84
CA ARG A 60 8.91 22.69 9.21
C ARG A 60 9.86 22.33 8.07
N ARG A 61 10.27 21.06 8.01
CA ARG A 61 11.11 20.54 6.92
C ARG A 61 10.25 20.04 5.76
N ALA A 62 10.76 20.21 4.54
CA ALA A 62 10.13 19.78 3.31
C ALA A 62 11.18 19.37 2.26
N ALA A 63 10.75 18.60 1.27
CA ALA A 63 11.46 18.48 0.01
C ALA A 63 10.94 19.58 -0.94
N VAL A 64 11.83 20.36 -1.55
CA VAL A 64 11.46 21.45 -2.47
C VAL A 64 12.07 21.16 -3.83
N LYS A 65 11.24 20.88 -4.81
CA LYS A 65 11.65 20.70 -6.21
C LYS A 65 11.59 22.04 -6.93
N VAL A 66 12.72 22.49 -7.46
CA VAL A 66 12.83 23.70 -8.28
C VAL A 66 13.08 23.28 -9.72
N LEU A 67 12.26 23.77 -10.67
CA LEU A 67 12.43 23.43 -12.08
C LEU A 67 13.69 24.07 -12.69
N SER A 68 14.24 23.45 -13.72
CA SER A 68 15.36 24.03 -14.47
C SER A 68 14.93 25.23 -15.33
N HIS A 69 15.87 26.10 -15.69
CA HIS A 69 15.60 27.28 -16.53
C HIS A 69 15.03 26.90 -17.91
N VAL A 70 15.45 25.77 -18.48
CA VAL A 70 14.96 25.26 -19.78
C VAL A 70 13.46 25.01 -19.72
N TYR A 71 12.98 24.37 -18.66
CA TYR A 71 11.55 24.11 -18.46
C TYR A 71 10.77 25.38 -18.10
N ALA A 72 11.38 26.30 -17.36
CA ALA A 72 10.75 27.58 -17.02
C ALA A 72 10.64 28.54 -18.22
N ALA A 73 11.50 28.39 -19.24
CA ALA A 73 11.51 29.24 -20.43
C ALA A 73 10.37 28.93 -21.42
N SER A 74 9.69 27.77 -21.30
CA SER A 74 8.47 27.45 -22.05
C SER A 74 7.22 27.84 -21.24
N PRO A 75 6.46 28.87 -21.65
CA PRO A 75 5.22 29.26 -20.99
C PRO A 75 4.19 28.13 -20.92
N GLU A 76 4.13 27.28 -21.95
CA GLU A 76 3.21 26.15 -22.05
C GLU A 76 3.53 25.07 -21.01
N MET A 77 4.81 24.70 -20.90
CA MET A 77 5.28 23.71 -19.93
C MET A 77 5.12 24.22 -18.49
N ALA A 78 5.50 25.47 -18.23
CA ALA A 78 5.33 26.09 -16.91
C ALA A 78 3.84 26.22 -16.51
N SER A 79 2.96 26.59 -17.45
CA SER A 79 1.52 26.70 -17.19
C SER A 79 0.87 25.34 -16.92
N ARG A 80 1.25 24.31 -17.68
CA ARG A 80 0.84 22.92 -17.39
C ARG A 80 1.35 22.45 -16.04
N PHE A 81 2.59 22.81 -15.71
CA PHE A 81 3.18 22.44 -14.44
C PHE A 81 2.40 22.94 -13.25
N VAL A 82 2.13 24.23 -13.24
CA VAL A 82 1.32 24.86 -12.20
C VAL A 82 -0.09 24.25 -12.17
N ARG A 83 -0.67 23.91 -13.33
CA ARG A 83 -2.00 23.30 -13.40
C ARG A 83 -2.04 21.90 -12.79
N GLU A 84 -1.14 21.01 -13.19
CA GLU A 84 -1.09 19.63 -12.69
C GLU A 84 -0.77 19.60 -11.21
N ALA A 85 0.21 20.40 -10.77
CA ALA A 85 0.55 20.51 -9.36
C ALA A 85 -0.62 21.04 -8.51
N ARG A 86 -1.44 21.96 -9.04
CA ARG A 86 -2.68 22.43 -8.37
C ARG A 86 -3.79 21.37 -8.28
N ILE A 87 -3.88 20.47 -9.26
CA ILE A 87 -4.84 19.37 -9.19
C ILE A 87 -4.38 18.37 -8.13
N LEU A 88 -3.09 18.02 -8.15
CA LEU A 88 -2.48 17.11 -7.18
C LEU A 88 -2.50 17.67 -5.76
N SER A 89 -2.34 18.98 -5.57
CA SER A 89 -2.42 19.59 -4.23
C SER A 89 -3.82 19.50 -3.61
N ARG A 90 -4.84 19.16 -4.40
CA ARG A 90 -6.20 18.89 -3.92
C ARG A 90 -6.47 17.41 -3.72
N LEU A 91 -5.58 16.54 -4.19
CA LEU A 91 -5.70 15.10 -4.07
C LEU A 91 -5.14 14.67 -2.71
N SER A 92 -6.02 14.42 -1.75
CA SER A 92 -5.64 13.82 -0.47
C SER A 92 -5.72 12.30 -0.59
N HIS A 93 -4.56 11.65 -0.72
CA HIS A 93 -4.47 10.19 -0.80
C HIS A 93 -3.23 9.69 -0.05
N PRO A 94 -3.32 8.63 0.77
CA PRO A 94 -2.20 8.18 1.60
C PRO A 94 -0.96 7.76 0.80
N ASN A 95 -1.16 7.29 -0.44
CA ASN A 95 -0.10 6.82 -1.33
C ASN A 95 0.36 7.84 -2.39
N VAL A 96 -0.09 9.10 -2.30
CA VAL A 96 0.41 10.20 -3.13
C VAL A 96 1.20 11.14 -2.22
N VAL A 97 2.32 11.68 -2.72
CA VAL A 97 3.08 12.68 -1.98
C VAL A 97 2.26 13.96 -1.78
N GLU A 98 2.21 14.45 -0.54
CA GLU A 98 1.51 15.67 -0.18
C GLU A 98 2.25 16.91 -0.71
N ILE A 99 1.55 17.74 -1.48
CA ILE A 99 2.03 19.05 -1.90
C ILE A 99 1.67 20.07 -0.82
N LEU A 100 2.69 20.68 -0.23
CA LEU A 100 2.57 21.68 0.83
C LEU A 100 2.39 23.09 0.24
N GLU A 101 3.15 23.41 -0.80
CA GLU A 101 3.14 24.74 -1.40
C GLU A 101 3.56 24.71 -2.88
N LEU A 102 3.00 25.62 -3.67
CA LEU A 102 3.38 25.91 -5.04
C LEU A 102 3.72 27.38 -5.15
N GLY A 103 4.84 27.70 -5.78
CA GLY A 103 5.25 29.09 -5.96
C GLY A 103 6.24 29.27 -7.10
N ALA A 104 6.84 30.45 -7.14
CA ALA A 104 7.91 30.79 -8.06
C ALA A 104 9.06 31.47 -7.32
N LEU A 105 10.29 31.24 -7.77
CA LEU A 105 11.48 31.95 -7.35
C LEU A 105 11.45 33.41 -7.86
N ALA A 106 12.35 34.23 -7.32
CA ALA A 106 12.54 35.61 -7.77
C ALA A 106 12.91 35.72 -9.26
N ASP A 107 13.53 34.68 -9.83
CA ASP A 107 13.87 34.59 -11.26
C ASP A 107 12.77 33.98 -12.12
N GLY A 108 11.59 33.74 -11.55
CA GLY A 108 10.41 33.21 -12.24
C GLY A 108 10.32 31.70 -12.33
N ARG A 109 11.35 30.94 -11.90
CA ARG A 109 11.29 29.47 -11.94
C ARG A 109 10.23 28.93 -10.96
N PRO A 110 9.33 28.04 -11.39
CA PRO A 110 8.36 27.44 -10.49
C PRO A 110 9.04 26.44 -9.53
N PHE A 111 8.49 26.36 -8.32
CA PHE A 111 8.87 25.37 -7.32
C PHE A 111 7.65 24.69 -6.69
N VAL A 112 7.87 23.50 -6.15
CA VAL A 112 6.89 22.71 -5.40
C VAL A 112 7.54 22.27 -4.10
N ALA A 113 6.96 22.70 -2.98
CA ALA A 113 7.30 22.16 -1.67
C ALA A 113 6.36 20.97 -1.38
N MET A 114 6.94 19.85 -0.99
CA MET A 114 6.23 18.60 -0.69
C MET A 114 6.71 18.04 0.65
N GLU A 115 5.92 17.13 1.23
CA GLU A 115 6.32 16.44 2.45
C GLU A 115 7.70 15.79 2.30
N LEU A 116 8.51 15.86 3.35
CA LEU A 116 9.81 15.20 3.38
C LEU A 116 9.60 13.76 3.83
N LEU A 117 9.97 12.80 2.98
CA LEU A 117 9.82 11.37 3.27
C LEU A 117 11.13 10.78 3.84
N GLU A 118 10.98 9.86 4.79
CA GLU A 118 12.08 9.10 5.38
C GLU A 118 12.00 7.63 4.97
N GLY A 119 13.01 7.15 4.25
CA GLY A 119 12.98 5.83 3.63
C GLY A 119 13.91 5.74 2.43
N ARG A 120 13.50 4.93 1.44
CA ARG A 120 14.27 4.75 0.20
C ARG A 120 13.34 4.59 -1.00
N SER A 121 13.82 4.94 -2.17
CA SER A 121 13.13 4.63 -3.43
C SER A 121 13.11 3.12 -3.68
N LEU A 122 12.14 2.68 -4.47
CA LEU A 122 12.03 1.29 -4.90
C LEU A 122 13.21 0.90 -5.80
N LEU A 123 13.78 1.86 -6.53
CA LEU A 123 15.03 1.66 -7.30
C LEU A 123 16.20 1.31 -6.37
N GLU A 124 16.39 2.06 -5.28
CA GLU A 124 17.43 1.76 -4.28
C GLU A 124 17.18 0.42 -3.58
N LEU A 125 15.92 0.06 -3.34
CA LEU A 125 15.55 -1.22 -2.76
C LEU A 125 15.94 -2.39 -3.69
N VAL A 126 15.61 -2.30 -4.98
CA VAL A 126 15.98 -3.31 -6.00
C VAL A 126 17.50 -3.36 -6.19
N PHE A 127 18.18 -2.21 -6.22
CA PHE A 127 19.64 -2.18 -6.33
C PHE A 127 20.32 -2.86 -5.15
N ALA A 128 19.81 -2.64 -3.93
CA ALA A 128 20.37 -3.21 -2.71
C ALA A 128 20.06 -4.70 -2.51
N ARG A 129 18.85 -5.15 -2.87
CA ARG A 129 18.36 -6.53 -2.61
C ARG A 129 18.37 -7.44 -3.84
N GLY A 130 18.54 -6.87 -5.03
CA GLY A 130 18.23 -7.53 -6.29
C GLY A 130 16.72 -7.60 -6.54
N ARG A 131 16.29 -8.66 -7.23
CA ARG A 131 14.86 -8.91 -7.50
C ARG A 131 14.05 -9.13 -6.20
N LEU A 132 12.77 -8.79 -6.27
CA LEU A 132 11.78 -9.03 -5.22
C LEU A 132 10.99 -10.31 -5.50
N SER A 133 10.43 -10.91 -4.45
CA SER A 133 9.46 -11.99 -4.62
C SER A 133 8.16 -11.46 -5.23
N LEU A 134 7.40 -12.34 -5.89
CA LEU A 134 6.10 -11.96 -6.47
C LEU A 134 5.11 -11.38 -5.42
N PRO A 135 4.97 -11.96 -4.21
CA PRO A 135 4.14 -11.35 -3.16
C PRO A 135 4.61 -9.94 -2.76
N GLU A 136 5.91 -9.74 -2.52
CA GLU A 136 6.45 -8.41 -2.18
C GLU A 136 6.21 -7.39 -3.31
N ALA A 137 6.39 -7.80 -4.57
CA ALA A 137 6.13 -6.92 -5.72
C ALA A 137 4.65 -6.53 -5.79
N VAL A 138 3.72 -7.45 -5.53
CA VAL A 138 2.27 -7.18 -5.47
C VAL A 138 1.93 -6.23 -4.32
N GLU A 139 2.51 -6.45 -3.14
CA GLU A 139 2.31 -5.61 -1.96
C GLU A 139 2.78 -4.17 -2.19
N LEU A 140 3.92 -3.98 -2.86
CA LEU A 140 4.45 -2.65 -3.16
C LEU A 140 3.72 -1.97 -4.32
N LEU A 141 3.24 -2.72 -5.32
CA LEU A 141 2.50 -2.17 -6.46
C LEU A 141 1.04 -1.84 -6.13
N ALA A 142 0.43 -2.49 -5.14
CA ALA A 142 -0.96 -2.22 -4.77
C ALA A 142 -1.21 -0.75 -4.36
N PRO A 143 -0.42 -0.16 -3.45
CA PRO A 143 -0.47 1.27 -3.14
C PRO A 143 -0.22 2.18 -4.35
N VAL A 144 0.69 1.81 -5.25
CA VAL A 144 0.99 2.56 -6.46
C VAL A 144 -0.21 2.58 -7.40
N CYS A 145 -0.88 1.44 -7.58
CA CYS A 145 -2.10 1.36 -8.40
C CYS A 145 -3.24 2.19 -7.80
N ALA A 146 -3.38 2.21 -6.47
CA ALA A 146 -4.36 3.05 -5.78
C ALA A 146 -4.08 4.56 -5.96
N ALA A 147 -2.80 4.96 -5.86
CA ALA A 147 -2.38 6.33 -6.13
C ALA A 147 -2.67 6.77 -7.58
N LEU A 148 -2.39 5.89 -8.55
CA LEU A 148 -2.66 6.15 -9.96
C LEU A 148 -4.16 6.25 -10.25
N ASP A 149 -4.97 5.35 -9.69
CA ASP A 149 -6.43 5.39 -9.85
C ASP A 149 -7.03 6.71 -9.31
N ALA A 150 -6.61 7.13 -8.11
CA ALA A 150 -7.04 8.39 -7.52
C ALA A 150 -6.66 9.61 -8.40
N ALA A 151 -5.46 9.60 -8.98
CA ALA A 151 -5.03 10.65 -9.90
C ALA A 151 -5.78 10.62 -11.23
N HIS A 152 -6.02 9.44 -11.81
CA HIS A 152 -6.77 9.27 -13.05
C HIS A 152 -8.21 9.75 -12.91
N GLN A 153 -8.86 9.47 -11.78
CA GLN A 153 -10.19 9.98 -11.45
C GLN A 153 -10.21 11.52 -11.30
N ALA A 154 -9.10 12.12 -10.88
CA ALA A 154 -8.90 13.56 -10.84
C ALA A 154 -8.49 14.17 -12.20
N GLY A 155 -8.40 13.36 -13.26
CA GLY A 155 -8.04 13.80 -14.62
C GLY A 155 -6.54 14.03 -14.85
N VAL A 156 -5.68 13.44 -14.01
CA VAL A 156 -4.21 13.55 -14.11
C VAL A 156 -3.62 12.18 -14.47
N VAL A 157 -2.82 12.13 -15.53
CA VAL A 157 -2.03 10.95 -15.92
C VAL A 157 -0.59 11.17 -15.46
N HIS A 158 0.04 10.15 -14.85
CA HIS A 158 1.36 10.28 -14.24
C HIS A 158 2.50 10.38 -15.28
N ARG A 159 2.48 9.59 -16.35
CA ARG A 159 3.43 9.58 -17.48
C ARG A 159 4.89 9.21 -17.18
N ASP A 160 5.32 9.23 -15.92
CA ASP A 160 6.69 8.91 -15.50
C ASP A 160 6.72 7.87 -14.35
N VAL A 161 5.90 6.83 -14.43
CA VAL A 161 5.92 5.75 -13.42
C VAL A 161 7.19 4.92 -13.58
N LYS A 162 8.02 4.86 -12.55
CA LYS A 162 9.27 4.10 -12.51
C LYS A 162 9.72 3.87 -11.07
N ALA A 163 10.67 2.95 -10.87
CA ALA A 163 11.14 2.56 -9.54
C ALA A 163 11.73 3.73 -8.74
N SER A 164 12.35 4.73 -9.37
CA SER A 164 12.87 5.91 -8.67
C SER A 164 11.79 6.89 -8.18
N ASN A 165 10.58 6.81 -8.74
CA ASN A 165 9.43 7.64 -8.34
C ASN A 165 8.50 6.93 -7.35
N VAL A 166 8.80 5.69 -6.95
CA VAL A 166 8.07 4.99 -5.89
C VAL A 166 8.93 5.01 -4.63
N PHE A 167 8.45 5.63 -3.56
CA PHE A 167 9.15 5.74 -2.30
C PHE A 167 8.55 4.80 -1.26
N VAL A 168 9.41 4.08 -0.54
CA VAL A 168 9.04 3.17 0.55
C VAL A 168 9.55 3.77 1.85
N GLU A 169 8.61 4.28 2.65
CA GLU A 169 8.88 4.86 3.96
C GLU A 169 9.20 3.79 5.00
N THR A 170 10.02 4.15 5.98
CA THR A 170 10.27 3.29 7.13
C THR A 170 9.05 3.22 8.04
N GLY A 171 8.62 2.01 8.40
CA GLY A 171 7.48 1.75 9.28
C GLY A 171 7.09 0.27 9.25
N ASP A 172 6.23 -0.15 10.18
CA ASP A 172 5.64 -1.48 10.18
C ASP A 172 4.10 -1.36 10.28
N PRO A 173 3.36 -1.60 9.18
CA PRO A 173 3.85 -1.92 7.84
C PRO A 173 4.49 -0.69 7.13
N PRO A 174 5.39 -0.90 6.15
CA PRO A 174 5.98 0.19 5.37
C PRO A 174 4.92 0.89 4.53
N ARG A 175 4.99 2.22 4.47
CA ARG A 175 4.10 3.03 3.63
C ARG A 175 4.75 3.27 2.27
N VAL A 176 3.97 3.14 1.20
CA VAL A 176 4.41 3.42 -0.16
C VAL A 176 3.77 4.71 -0.64
N LYS A 177 4.59 5.60 -1.20
CA LYS A 177 4.16 6.87 -1.80
C LYS A 177 4.68 6.99 -3.22
N LEU A 178 3.78 7.38 -4.12
CA LEU A 178 4.11 7.73 -5.50
C LEU A 178 4.50 9.21 -5.55
N LEU A 179 5.68 9.47 -6.07
CA LEU A 179 6.29 10.79 -6.21
C LEU A 179 6.23 11.26 -7.66
N ASP A 180 6.42 12.55 -7.88
CA ASP A 180 6.79 13.11 -9.19
C ASP A 180 5.82 12.72 -10.33
N PHE A 181 4.52 12.99 -10.13
CA PHE A 181 3.55 13.01 -11.22
C PHE A 181 4.11 13.87 -12.34
N GLY A 182 4.27 13.27 -13.51
CA GLY A 182 5.17 13.67 -14.58
C GLY A 182 4.81 15.01 -15.21
N VAL A 183 5.17 16.07 -14.48
CA VAL A 183 5.00 17.45 -14.90
C VAL A 183 5.88 17.85 -16.10
N ALA A 184 6.63 16.90 -16.65
CA ALA A 184 7.66 17.10 -17.66
C ALA A 184 7.34 16.45 -19.02
N HIS A 185 6.38 15.52 -19.12
CA HIS A 185 5.97 14.96 -20.42
C HIS A 185 4.88 15.82 -21.06
N ALA A 186 5.02 17.14 -20.94
CA ALA A 186 3.99 18.12 -21.24
C ALA A 186 3.80 18.40 -22.75
N ALA A 187 4.30 17.54 -23.63
CA ALA A 187 4.13 17.68 -25.07
C ALA A 187 2.71 17.26 -25.49
N GLY A 188 1.97 18.19 -26.11
CA GLY A 188 0.94 17.83 -27.09
C GLY A 188 1.58 17.65 -28.48
N PRO A 189 0.81 17.20 -29.48
CA PRO A 189 1.29 16.87 -30.82
C PRO A 189 1.94 18.03 -31.63
N ASP A 190 2.00 19.26 -31.11
CA ASP A 190 2.38 20.47 -31.87
C ASP A 190 3.67 21.18 -31.41
N ASP A 191 4.51 20.60 -30.53
CA ASP A 191 5.72 21.29 -30.03
C ASP A 191 7.05 20.73 -30.56
N PRO A 192 7.68 21.37 -31.57
CA PRO A 192 8.95 20.95 -32.16
C PRO A 192 10.20 21.28 -31.31
N SER A 193 10.06 21.96 -30.16
CA SER A 193 11.20 22.42 -29.34
C SER A 193 11.93 21.33 -28.55
N ILE A 194 11.40 20.10 -28.54
CA ILE A 194 11.84 18.98 -27.69
C ILE A 194 13.07 18.25 -28.27
N THR A 195 13.52 18.62 -29.46
CA THR A 195 14.60 17.92 -30.19
C THR A 195 16.03 18.31 -29.78
N VAL A 196 16.24 19.25 -28.85
CA VAL A 196 17.56 19.91 -28.71
C VAL A 196 18.33 19.63 -27.41
N THR A 197 17.75 19.05 -26.35
CA THR A 197 18.52 18.76 -25.12
C THR A 197 18.82 17.26 -24.98
N GLY A 198 20.10 16.91 -24.88
CA GLY A 198 20.63 15.55 -24.64
C GLY A 198 20.28 14.93 -23.28
N GLU A 199 19.15 15.34 -22.69
CA GLU A 199 18.60 14.90 -21.39
C GLU A 199 17.69 13.68 -21.52
N ARG A 200 17.43 13.27 -22.76
CA ARG A 200 16.55 12.18 -23.14
C ARG A 200 17.18 10.80 -22.77
N LEU A 201 18.46 10.76 -22.35
CA LEU A 201 19.28 9.56 -22.04
C LEU A 201 18.82 8.71 -20.82
N GLY A 202 18.04 9.25 -19.86
CA GLY A 202 17.72 8.53 -18.62
C GLY A 202 16.26 8.09 -18.46
N SER A 203 15.31 8.81 -19.06
CA SER A 203 13.87 8.71 -18.73
C SER A 203 13.05 7.81 -19.67
N ALA A 204 13.63 7.32 -20.76
CA ALA A 204 12.90 6.56 -21.79
C ALA A 204 12.60 5.10 -21.40
N HIS A 205 13.26 4.56 -20.38
CA HIS A 205 13.20 3.14 -20.01
C HIS A 205 11.82 2.61 -19.60
N ALA A 206 10.88 3.50 -19.27
CA ALA A 206 9.49 3.15 -18.95
C ALA A 206 8.47 3.89 -19.84
N MET A 207 8.91 4.55 -20.91
CA MET A 207 8.06 5.39 -21.74
C MET A 207 7.11 4.55 -22.59
N ALA A 208 5.82 4.87 -22.55
CA ALA A 208 4.82 4.19 -23.36
C ALA A 208 4.98 4.53 -24.87
N PRO A 209 4.68 3.61 -25.79
CA PRO A 209 4.78 3.82 -27.24
C PRO A 209 4.11 5.11 -27.76
N GLU A 210 2.91 5.41 -27.26
CA GLU A 210 2.14 6.60 -27.63
C GLU A 210 2.82 7.92 -27.18
N LEU A 211 3.55 7.90 -26.05
CA LEU A 211 4.36 9.04 -25.60
C LEU A 211 5.55 9.26 -26.55
N ILE A 212 6.18 8.18 -27.01
CA ILE A 212 7.28 8.25 -27.98
C ILE A 212 6.80 8.79 -29.33
N ARG A 213 5.58 8.42 -29.75
CA ARG A 213 4.97 8.88 -31.01
C ARG A 213 4.37 10.28 -30.93
N GLY A 214 4.23 10.86 -29.74
CA GLY A 214 3.52 12.13 -29.54
C GLY A 214 2.01 12.03 -29.79
N GLU A 215 1.44 10.83 -29.59
CA GLU A 215 0.00 10.56 -29.74
C GLU A 215 -0.78 11.02 -28.49
N ALA A 216 -2.12 10.94 -28.56
CA ALA A 216 -2.95 11.21 -27.38
C ALA A 216 -2.69 10.19 -26.27
N VAL A 217 -2.51 10.69 -25.04
CA VAL A 217 -2.13 9.87 -23.87
C VAL A 217 -3.26 9.85 -22.86
N ASP A 218 -3.67 8.65 -22.45
CA ASP A 218 -4.62 8.40 -21.36
C ASP A 218 -3.96 7.59 -20.22
N ALA A 219 -4.76 7.18 -19.24
CA ALA A 219 -4.35 6.38 -18.08
C ALA A 219 -3.59 5.08 -18.43
N ARG A 220 -3.76 4.55 -19.66
CA ARG A 220 -3.14 3.29 -20.09
C ARG A 220 -1.66 3.43 -20.40
N ALA A 221 -1.14 4.65 -20.52
CA ALA A 221 0.31 4.89 -20.52
C ALA A 221 0.94 4.53 -19.17
N ASP A 222 0.26 4.83 -18.06
CA ASP A 222 0.74 4.46 -16.72
C ASP A 222 0.65 2.95 -16.50
N VAL A 223 -0.33 2.27 -17.11
CA VAL A 223 -0.43 0.79 -17.12
C VAL A 223 0.77 0.17 -17.83
N TYR A 224 1.22 0.74 -18.94
CA TYR A 224 2.44 0.28 -19.62
C TYR A 224 3.66 0.41 -18.72
N ALA A 225 3.81 1.56 -18.08
CA ALA A 225 4.91 1.83 -17.16
C ALA A 225 4.86 0.94 -15.90
N LEU A 226 3.67 0.60 -15.40
CA LEU A 226 3.49 -0.44 -14.37
C LEU A 226 3.96 -1.82 -14.84
N GLY A 227 3.73 -2.18 -16.10
CA GLY A 227 4.26 -3.41 -16.71
C GLY A 227 5.80 -3.44 -16.74
N VAL A 228 6.42 -2.31 -17.09
CA VAL A 228 7.89 -2.14 -17.05
C VAL A 228 8.40 -2.29 -15.62
N LEU A 229 7.76 -1.59 -14.68
CA LEU A 229 8.12 -1.63 -13.27
C LEU A 229 7.99 -3.05 -12.70
N LEU A 230 6.87 -3.74 -12.94
CA LEU A 230 6.67 -5.12 -12.50
C LEU A 230 7.77 -6.04 -13.02
N TYR A 231 8.12 -5.95 -14.31
CA TYR A 231 9.21 -6.74 -14.87
C TYR A 231 10.53 -6.46 -14.13
N GLN A 232 10.84 -5.19 -13.87
CA GLN A 232 12.03 -4.79 -13.13
C GLN A 232 12.05 -5.32 -11.69
N LEU A 233 10.93 -5.26 -10.97
CA LEU A 233 10.86 -5.78 -9.60
C LEU A 233 11.09 -7.29 -9.56
N LEU A 234 10.53 -8.04 -10.51
CA LEU A 234 10.61 -9.50 -10.51
C LEU A 234 11.96 -10.03 -11.02
N THR A 235 12.59 -9.33 -11.96
CA THR A 235 13.82 -9.80 -12.62
C THR A 235 15.09 -9.09 -12.14
N GLY A 236 14.96 -7.88 -11.59
CA GLY A 236 16.08 -6.97 -11.32
C GLY A 236 16.55 -6.19 -12.56
N GLU A 237 15.99 -6.46 -13.74
CA GLU A 237 16.41 -5.90 -15.02
C GLU A 237 15.28 -5.15 -15.70
N LEU A 238 15.60 -4.20 -16.58
CA LEU A 238 14.58 -3.55 -17.42
C LEU A 238 14.17 -4.48 -18.58
N PRO A 239 12.91 -4.44 -19.03
CA PRO A 239 12.45 -5.27 -20.14
C PRO A 239 13.12 -4.89 -21.46
N PHE A 240 13.45 -3.61 -21.64
CA PHE A 240 14.17 -3.08 -22.78
C PHE A 240 15.30 -2.20 -22.27
N TRP A 241 16.48 -2.35 -22.87
CA TRP A 241 17.67 -1.58 -22.54
C TRP A 241 18.45 -1.30 -23.83
N SER A 242 18.92 -0.06 -24.00
CA SER A 242 19.91 0.32 -25.00
C SER A 242 20.66 1.57 -24.52
N GLU A 243 21.96 1.64 -24.79
CA GLU A 243 22.81 2.82 -24.59
C GLU A 243 22.46 3.90 -25.63
N ASP A 244 22.03 3.45 -26.82
CA ASP A 244 21.46 4.31 -27.84
C ASP A 244 19.96 4.49 -27.60
N GLN A 245 19.57 5.75 -27.50
CA GLN A 245 18.21 6.14 -27.21
C GLN A 245 17.21 5.83 -28.33
N PHE A 246 17.59 6.06 -29.58
CA PHE A 246 16.70 5.77 -30.70
C PHE A 246 16.40 4.27 -30.77
N GLU A 247 17.40 3.44 -30.48
CA GLU A 247 17.21 2.01 -30.34
C GLU A 247 16.34 1.63 -29.13
N LEU A 248 16.53 2.27 -27.97
CA LEU A 248 15.67 2.03 -26.80
C LEU A 248 14.19 2.33 -27.12
N GLU A 249 13.93 3.45 -27.79
CA GLU A 249 12.60 3.83 -28.24
C GLU A 249 12.05 2.84 -29.27
N ARG A 250 12.87 2.41 -30.23
CA ARG A 250 12.48 1.39 -31.20
C ARG A 250 12.11 0.08 -30.52
N LEU A 251 12.80 -0.33 -29.45
CA LEU A 251 12.44 -1.49 -28.64
C LEU A 251 11.07 -1.30 -27.96
N HIS A 252 10.85 -0.15 -27.32
CA HIS A 252 9.55 0.17 -26.73
C HIS A 252 8.43 0.16 -27.78
N LEU A 253 8.69 0.64 -29.00
CA LEU A 253 7.71 0.70 -30.10
C LEU A 253 7.38 -0.66 -30.74
N SER A 254 8.36 -1.56 -30.84
CA SER A 254 8.24 -2.74 -31.72
C SER A 254 8.67 -4.08 -31.12
N ALA A 255 9.57 -4.09 -30.13
CA ALA A 255 10.10 -5.34 -29.61
C ALA A 255 9.03 -6.10 -28.80
N PRO A 256 8.94 -7.44 -28.94
CA PRO A 256 8.00 -8.22 -28.17
C PRO A 256 8.33 -8.11 -26.67
N PRO A 257 7.31 -8.04 -25.79
CA PRO A 257 7.54 -8.04 -24.34
C PRO A 257 8.32 -9.29 -23.89
N PRO A 258 9.40 -9.13 -23.11
CA PRO A 258 10.08 -10.27 -22.52
C PRO A 258 9.23 -10.91 -21.41
N ARG A 259 9.42 -12.21 -21.20
CA ARG A 259 8.72 -13.00 -20.17
C ARG A 259 9.53 -13.04 -18.88
N PRO A 260 9.04 -12.50 -17.75
CA PRO A 260 9.78 -12.53 -16.48
C PRO A 260 10.07 -13.96 -16.00
N GLY A 261 9.22 -14.94 -16.32
CA GLY A 261 9.41 -16.36 -15.97
C GLY A 261 10.69 -16.99 -16.52
N ARG A 262 11.37 -16.34 -17.48
CA ARG A 262 12.70 -16.78 -17.96
C ARG A 262 13.82 -16.47 -16.97
N LEU A 263 13.67 -15.44 -16.14
CA LEU A 263 14.70 -14.94 -15.23
C LEU A 263 14.30 -15.07 -13.76
N ALA A 264 13.01 -15.15 -13.46
CA ALA A 264 12.45 -15.17 -12.11
C ALA A 264 11.51 -16.37 -11.90
N PRO A 265 11.43 -16.92 -10.68
CA PRO A 265 10.55 -18.04 -10.36
C PRO A 265 9.09 -17.57 -10.19
N VAL A 266 8.44 -17.18 -11.28
CA VAL A 266 7.05 -16.71 -11.30
C VAL A 266 6.15 -17.62 -12.15
N PRO A 267 4.85 -17.74 -11.83
CA PRO A 267 3.91 -18.50 -12.65
C PRO A 267 3.78 -17.96 -14.07
N THR A 268 3.53 -18.81 -15.06
CA THR A 268 3.28 -18.43 -16.46
C THR A 268 2.13 -17.41 -16.60
N ALA A 269 1.18 -17.41 -15.68
CA ALA A 269 0.11 -16.42 -15.65
C ALA A 269 0.64 -14.98 -15.46
N VAL A 270 1.77 -14.80 -14.77
CA VAL A 270 2.42 -13.49 -14.59
C VAL A 270 3.06 -13.01 -15.89
N ASP A 271 3.60 -13.92 -16.70
CA ASP A 271 4.10 -13.58 -18.04
C ASP A 271 2.98 -12.95 -18.89
N ALA A 272 1.77 -13.51 -18.85
CA ALA A 272 0.63 -12.98 -19.59
C ALA A 272 0.18 -11.59 -19.10
N VAL A 273 0.31 -11.30 -17.80
CA VAL A 273 0.03 -9.97 -17.24
C VAL A 273 1.05 -8.95 -17.74
N VAL A 274 2.35 -9.28 -17.71
CA VAL A 274 3.41 -8.39 -18.23
C VAL A 274 3.25 -8.19 -19.74
N GLU A 275 3.00 -9.26 -20.51
CA GLU A 275 2.79 -9.18 -21.96
C GLU A 275 1.63 -8.26 -22.31
N ARG A 276 0.50 -8.37 -21.60
CA ARG A 276 -0.66 -7.50 -21.80
C ARG A 276 -0.42 -6.05 -21.39
N ALA A 277 0.24 -5.81 -20.25
CA ALA A 277 0.57 -4.46 -19.80
C ALA A 277 1.51 -3.75 -20.79
N LEU A 278 2.47 -4.49 -21.37
CA LEU A 278 3.45 -4.00 -22.34
C LEU A 278 2.97 -4.06 -23.80
N ALA A 279 1.67 -4.30 -24.04
CA ALA A 279 1.10 -4.27 -25.39
C ALA A 279 1.35 -2.91 -26.04
N LYS A 280 1.69 -2.92 -27.34
CA LYS A 280 2.13 -1.69 -28.02
C LYS A 280 0.99 -0.72 -28.28
N ARG A 281 -0.21 -1.25 -28.45
CA ARG A 281 -1.44 -0.46 -28.60
C ARG A 281 -2.13 -0.29 -27.25
N PRO A 282 -2.54 0.93 -26.85
CA PRO A 282 -3.20 1.15 -25.57
C PRO A 282 -4.47 0.33 -25.37
N ASP A 283 -5.27 0.10 -26.42
CA ASP A 283 -6.52 -0.66 -26.37
C ASP A 283 -6.36 -2.16 -26.11
N GLU A 284 -5.15 -2.69 -26.27
CA GLU A 284 -4.81 -4.08 -25.96
C GLU A 284 -4.39 -4.28 -24.49
N ARG A 285 -4.16 -3.18 -23.75
CA ARG A 285 -3.73 -3.21 -22.34
C ARG A 285 -4.89 -3.40 -21.37
N PHE A 286 -4.59 -3.37 -20.08
CA PHE A 286 -5.62 -3.22 -19.05
C PHE A 286 -6.22 -1.81 -19.11
N GLY A 287 -7.53 -1.71 -18.86
CA GLY A 287 -8.24 -0.44 -18.96
C GLY A 287 -7.87 0.58 -17.88
N SER A 288 -7.32 0.12 -16.75
CA SER A 288 -6.96 0.95 -15.59
C SER A 288 -5.89 0.26 -14.72
N ALA A 289 -5.25 1.02 -13.83
CA ALA A 289 -4.29 0.49 -12.86
C ALA A 289 -4.92 -0.54 -11.89
N PRO A 290 -6.16 -0.36 -11.38
CA PRO A 290 -6.85 -1.40 -10.61
C PRO A 290 -7.05 -2.71 -11.37
N ALA A 291 -7.45 -2.65 -12.64
CA ALA A 291 -7.64 -3.84 -13.48
C ALA A 291 -6.33 -4.61 -13.73
N PHE A 292 -5.21 -3.88 -13.87
CA PHE A 292 -3.88 -4.48 -13.91
C PHE A 292 -3.53 -5.19 -12.61
N LEU A 293 -3.74 -4.53 -11.46
CA LEU A 293 -3.44 -5.10 -10.14
C LEU A 293 -4.27 -6.36 -9.84
N GLU A 294 -5.56 -6.35 -10.20
CA GLU A 294 -6.45 -7.49 -10.03
C GLU A 294 -5.96 -8.70 -10.84
N ALA A 295 -5.61 -8.48 -12.12
CA ALA A 295 -5.05 -9.52 -12.97
C ALA A 295 -3.71 -10.05 -12.42
N LEU A 296 -2.85 -9.17 -11.89
CA LEU A 296 -1.58 -9.56 -11.26
C LEU A 296 -1.82 -10.41 -10.01
N ARG A 297 -2.73 -10.01 -9.12
CA ARG A 297 -3.11 -10.79 -7.94
C ARG A 297 -3.63 -12.16 -8.35
N SER A 298 -4.50 -12.24 -9.36
CA SER A 298 -4.98 -13.52 -9.89
C SER A 298 -3.86 -14.39 -10.44
N ALA A 299 -2.95 -13.82 -11.22
CA ALA A 299 -1.80 -14.53 -11.76
C ALA A 299 -0.84 -15.04 -10.67
N ALA A 300 -0.73 -14.31 -9.56
CA ALA A 300 0.08 -14.68 -8.41
C ALA A 300 -0.56 -15.74 -7.51
N GLY A 301 -1.79 -16.20 -7.80
CA GLY A 301 -2.56 -17.03 -6.88
C GLY A 301 -2.98 -16.29 -5.59
N LEU A 302 -2.93 -14.95 -5.63
CA LEU A 302 -3.38 -14.04 -4.58
C LEU A 302 -4.81 -13.56 -4.84
N ALA A 303 -5.44 -13.89 -5.98
CA ALA A 303 -6.88 -13.76 -6.15
C ALA A 303 -7.57 -14.70 -5.18
N GLY A 304 -8.39 -14.12 -4.31
CA GLY A 304 -8.80 -14.71 -3.04
C GLY A 304 -8.41 -13.85 -1.83
N GLN A 305 -7.71 -12.72 -2.02
CA GLN A 305 -7.40 -11.72 -0.97
C GLN A 305 -8.02 -10.32 -1.23
N ALA A 306 -9.27 -10.28 -1.69
CA ALA A 306 -10.16 -9.11 -1.64
C ALA A 306 -11.57 -9.65 -1.32
N GLU A 307 -12.36 -9.18 -0.37
CA GLU A 307 -12.39 -7.99 0.48
C GLU A 307 -12.59 -8.41 1.95
N GLU A 308 -12.09 -7.66 2.92
CA GLU A 308 -12.66 -7.74 4.26
C GLU A 308 -14.11 -7.24 4.18
N HIS A 309 -15.08 -8.12 4.28
CA HIS A 309 -16.47 -7.68 4.31
C HIS A 309 -16.94 -7.52 5.76
N ALA A 310 -17.71 -6.46 5.99
CA ALA A 310 -18.38 -6.27 7.27
C ALA A 310 -19.51 -7.29 7.41
N ALA A 311 -19.59 -7.93 8.56
CA ALA A 311 -20.69 -8.78 8.99
C ALA A 311 -21.07 -8.40 10.42
N ARG A 312 -22.17 -8.95 10.94
CA ARG A 312 -22.48 -8.88 12.38
C ARG A 312 -22.13 -10.22 13.02
N ALA A 313 -21.58 -10.19 14.23
CA ALA A 313 -21.32 -11.38 15.03
C ALA A 313 -21.87 -11.22 16.44
N ALA A 314 -22.26 -12.35 17.04
CA ALA A 314 -22.42 -12.47 18.48
C ALA A 314 -21.08 -12.90 19.10
N VAL A 315 -20.76 -12.35 20.26
CA VAL A 315 -19.48 -12.55 20.94
C VAL A 315 -19.73 -12.86 22.41
N LEU A 316 -19.14 -13.96 22.88
CA LEU A 316 -19.15 -14.36 24.29
C LEU A 316 -17.76 -14.14 24.86
N HIS A 317 -17.68 -13.29 25.88
CA HIS A 317 -16.49 -13.06 26.69
C HIS A 317 -16.65 -13.76 28.03
N VAL A 318 -15.72 -14.65 28.37
CA VAL A 318 -15.66 -15.32 29.66
C VAL A 318 -14.43 -14.81 30.40
N SER A 319 -14.66 -14.25 31.59
CA SER A 319 -13.63 -13.82 32.53
C SER A 319 -13.65 -14.73 33.74
N LEU A 320 -12.50 -15.28 34.08
CA LEU A 320 -12.26 -16.20 35.18
C LEU A 320 -11.15 -15.61 36.04
N ALA A 321 -11.45 -15.29 37.29
CA ALA A 321 -10.47 -14.74 38.22
C ALA A 321 -10.50 -15.53 39.53
N PRO A 322 -9.36 -15.75 40.19
CA PRO A 322 -9.35 -16.31 41.55
C PRO A 322 -10.23 -15.48 42.49
N ALA A 323 -10.98 -16.15 43.37
CA ALA A 323 -11.86 -15.48 44.33
C ALA A 323 -11.07 -14.86 45.50
N ARG A 324 -9.87 -15.38 45.79
CA ARG A 324 -8.87 -14.90 46.74
C ARG A 324 -7.48 -15.06 46.10
N GLY A 325 -6.41 -14.57 46.74
CA GLY A 325 -5.05 -14.54 46.16
C GLY A 325 -4.62 -15.83 45.44
N LEU A 326 -3.70 -15.70 44.48
CA LEU A 326 -3.27 -16.78 43.57
C LEU A 326 -2.55 -17.92 44.31
N GLU A 327 -3.28 -19.00 44.63
CA GLU A 327 -2.68 -20.26 45.05
C GLU A 327 -2.42 -21.17 43.82
N PRO A 328 -1.40 -22.05 43.83
CA PRO A 328 -1.10 -22.92 42.68
C PRO A 328 -2.27 -23.80 42.23
N GLY A 329 -3.15 -24.21 43.14
CA GLY A 329 -4.36 -24.98 42.83
C GLY A 329 -5.44 -24.17 42.10
N ASP A 330 -5.47 -22.85 42.29
CA ASP A 330 -6.41 -21.96 41.59
C ASP A 330 -5.98 -21.76 40.14
N VAL A 331 -4.67 -21.74 39.87
CA VAL A 331 -4.14 -21.67 38.50
C VAL A 331 -4.56 -22.89 37.68
N LEU A 332 -4.46 -24.10 38.25
CA LEU A 332 -4.91 -25.32 37.56
C LEU A 332 -6.43 -25.32 37.34
N ALA A 333 -7.21 -24.89 38.34
CA ALA A 333 -8.66 -24.78 38.22
C ALA A 333 -9.09 -23.77 37.13
N LEU A 334 -8.37 -22.66 36.95
CA LEU A 334 -8.62 -21.73 35.86
C LEU A 334 -8.43 -22.38 34.49
N PHE A 335 -7.35 -23.14 34.29
CA PHE A 335 -7.12 -23.87 33.04
C PHE A 335 -8.22 -24.89 32.75
N GLU A 336 -8.66 -25.66 33.76
CA GLU A 336 -9.76 -26.62 33.62
C GLU A 336 -11.08 -25.95 33.23
N LEU A 337 -11.38 -24.80 33.84
CA LEU A 337 -12.57 -24.01 33.54
C LEU A 337 -12.51 -23.39 32.13
N GLU A 338 -11.35 -22.91 31.71
CA GLU A 338 -11.12 -22.43 30.34
C GLU A 338 -11.32 -23.54 29.31
N ASP A 339 -10.76 -24.73 29.54
CA ASP A 339 -10.92 -25.88 28.64
C ASP A 339 -12.39 -26.32 28.56
N ALA A 340 -13.08 -26.36 29.70
CA ALA A 340 -14.51 -26.67 29.74
C ALA A 340 -15.35 -25.64 28.98
N ALA A 341 -15.02 -24.35 29.12
CA ALA A 341 -15.70 -23.27 28.41
C ALA A 341 -15.45 -23.33 26.90
N ALA A 342 -14.17 -23.45 26.49
CA ALA A 342 -13.78 -23.54 25.09
C ALA A 342 -14.38 -24.77 24.41
N GLY A 343 -14.34 -25.94 25.06
CA GLY A 343 -14.92 -27.17 24.52
C GLY A 343 -16.43 -27.07 24.31
N ARG A 344 -17.16 -26.47 25.25
CA ARG A 344 -18.62 -26.28 25.12
C ARG A 344 -18.98 -25.29 24.02
N LEU A 345 -18.22 -24.21 23.88
CA LEU A 345 -18.43 -23.20 22.84
C LEU A 345 -18.12 -23.78 21.45
N ALA A 346 -16.99 -24.49 21.30
CA ALA A 346 -16.63 -25.17 20.06
C ALA A 346 -17.68 -26.22 19.65
N ALA A 347 -18.18 -27.02 20.59
CA ALA A 347 -19.24 -27.99 20.33
C ALA A 347 -20.57 -27.34 19.89
N ALA A 348 -20.80 -26.09 20.29
CA ALA A 348 -21.96 -25.28 19.87
C ALA A 348 -21.69 -24.48 18.56
N GLY A 349 -20.58 -24.73 17.88
CA GLY A 349 -20.23 -24.07 16.62
C GLY A 349 -19.70 -22.64 16.76
N TRP A 350 -19.18 -22.27 17.94
CA TRP A 350 -18.49 -21.01 18.14
C TRP A 350 -16.99 -21.16 17.89
N GLU A 351 -16.38 -20.14 17.31
CA GLU A 351 -14.93 -20.09 17.12
C GLU A 351 -14.28 -19.39 18.32
N ILE A 352 -13.17 -19.96 18.80
CA ILE A 352 -12.41 -19.39 19.91
C ILE A 352 -11.35 -18.46 19.34
N ASP A 353 -11.55 -17.15 19.51
CA ASP A 353 -10.67 -16.12 18.95
C ASP A 353 -9.56 -15.71 19.91
N VAL A 354 -9.86 -15.66 21.20
CA VAL A 354 -8.87 -15.32 22.24
C VAL A 354 -8.96 -16.37 23.33
N ARG A 355 -7.80 -16.88 23.73
CA ARG A 355 -7.62 -17.70 24.92
C ARG A 355 -6.33 -17.30 25.61
N ALA A 356 -6.46 -16.64 26.75
CA ALA A 356 -5.36 -16.17 27.57
C ALA A 356 -5.74 -16.38 29.05
N SER A 357 -4.76 -16.42 29.96
CA SER A 357 -4.96 -16.77 31.36
C SER A 357 -6.14 -16.02 32.01
N GLY A 358 -7.22 -16.74 32.28
CA GLY A 358 -8.47 -16.26 32.86
C GLY A 358 -9.42 -15.56 31.89
N THR A 359 -9.18 -15.57 30.58
CA THR A 359 -9.97 -14.85 29.57
C THR A 359 -10.18 -15.69 28.31
N LEU A 360 -11.44 -15.85 27.92
CA LEU A 360 -11.85 -16.50 26.68
C LEU A 360 -12.76 -15.57 25.89
N LEU A 361 -12.50 -15.42 24.59
CA LEU A 361 -13.39 -14.73 23.65
C LEU A 361 -13.79 -15.70 22.54
N ALA A 362 -15.09 -15.88 22.35
CA ALA A 362 -15.62 -16.71 21.28
C ALA A 362 -16.60 -15.94 20.41
N THR A 363 -16.57 -16.19 19.10
CA THR A 363 -17.42 -15.50 18.12
C THR A 363 -18.23 -16.46 17.26
N ARG A 364 -19.45 -16.00 16.92
CA ARG A 364 -20.33 -16.65 15.95
C ARG A 364 -20.90 -15.59 15.01
N VAL A 365 -20.63 -15.73 13.72
CA VAL A 365 -21.17 -14.83 12.68
C VAL A 365 -22.69 -14.99 12.65
N LEU A 366 -23.40 -13.86 12.65
CA LEU A 366 -24.86 -13.83 12.59
C LEU A 366 -25.33 -13.89 11.14
N PRO A 367 -26.41 -14.63 10.84
CA PRO A 367 -27.03 -14.61 9.52
C PRO A 367 -27.41 -13.19 9.09
N ALA A 368 -27.32 -12.88 7.79
CA ALA A 368 -27.72 -11.56 7.27
C ALA A 368 -29.25 -11.32 7.35
N VAL A 369 -30.05 -12.39 7.38
CA VAL A 369 -31.51 -12.32 7.48
C VAL A 369 -31.92 -11.89 8.90
N PRO A 370 -32.64 -10.77 9.09
CA PRO A 370 -32.90 -10.20 10.43
C PRO A 370 -33.58 -11.14 11.43
N GLU A 371 -34.52 -11.97 10.97
CA GLU A 371 -35.22 -12.93 11.82
C GLU A 371 -34.30 -14.06 12.29
N ALA A 372 -33.47 -14.61 11.38
CA ALA A 372 -32.46 -15.60 11.71
C ALA A 372 -31.37 -15.01 12.62
N ALA A 373 -30.97 -13.76 12.41
CA ALA A 373 -30.05 -13.04 13.31
C ALA A 373 -30.63 -12.84 14.72
N ARG A 374 -31.94 -12.61 14.83
CA ARG A 374 -32.64 -12.52 16.12
C ARG A 374 -32.66 -13.88 16.83
N ALA A 375 -33.02 -14.95 16.12
CA ALA A 375 -33.01 -16.32 16.66
C ALA A 375 -31.61 -16.72 17.13
N ALA A 376 -30.58 -16.49 16.32
CA ALA A 376 -29.20 -16.78 16.68
C ALA A 376 -28.70 -15.98 17.90
N ARG A 377 -29.20 -14.75 18.13
CA ARG A 377 -28.88 -14.00 19.36
C ARG A 377 -29.62 -14.54 20.59
N ALA A 378 -30.86 -15.01 20.43
CA ALA A 378 -31.59 -15.68 21.51
C ALA A 378 -30.89 -16.96 21.96
N GLU A 379 -30.50 -17.82 21.02
CA GLU A 379 -29.70 -19.03 21.30
C GLU A 379 -28.37 -18.68 21.98
N ALA A 380 -27.70 -17.61 21.55
CA ALA A 380 -26.45 -17.16 22.16
C ALA A 380 -26.64 -16.73 23.62
N ALA A 381 -27.78 -16.12 23.95
CA ALA A 381 -28.13 -15.73 25.31
C ALA A 381 -28.39 -16.95 26.20
N GLU A 382 -29.15 -17.93 25.71
CA GLU A 382 -29.38 -19.20 26.42
C GLU A 382 -28.07 -19.97 26.66
N LEU A 383 -27.22 -20.04 25.63
CA LEU A 383 -25.90 -20.68 25.74
C LEU A 383 -25.01 -19.95 26.76
N GLY A 384 -24.96 -18.62 26.71
CA GLY A 384 -24.16 -17.80 27.63
C GLY A 384 -24.61 -17.95 29.08
N ALA A 385 -25.92 -17.93 29.34
CA ALA A 385 -26.49 -18.17 30.67
C ALA A 385 -26.16 -19.58 31.17
N GLY A 386 -26.40 -20.61 30.36
CA GLY A 386 -26.10 -22.00 30.71
C GLY A 386 -24.60 -22.29 30.87
N LEU A 387 -23.73 -21.57 30.16
CA LEU A 387 -22.29 -21.62 30.33
C LEU A 387 -21.88 -21.01 31.66
N SER A 388 -22.39 -19.82 31.98
CA SER A 388 -22.14 -19.12 33.25
C SER A 388 -22.51 -19.98 34.46
N GLU A 389 -23.71 -20.57 34.48
CA GLU A 389 -24.15 -21.44 35.57
C GLU A 389 -23.31 -22.72 35.72
N SER A 390 -22.90 -23.32 34.60
CA SER A 390 -22.07 -24.52 34.61
C SER A 390 -20.67 -24.24 35.15
N LEU A 391 -20.04 -23.16 34.68
CA LEU A 391 -18.72 -22.74 35.12
C LEU A 391 -18.74 -22.29 36.58
N ALA A 392 -19.76 -21.54 37.01
CA ALA A 392 -19.91 -21.15 38.41
C ALA A 392 -20.04 -22.36 39.35
N ARG A 393 -20.79 -23.41 38.95
CA ARG A 393 -20.88 -24.67 39.71
C ARG A 393 -19.54 -25.40 39.79
N ALA A 394 -18.78 -25.46 38.69
CA ALA A 394 -17.47 -26.12 38.65
C ALA A 394 -16.39 -25.34 39.42
N ALA A 395 -16.41 -24.00 39.33
CA ALA A 395 -15.51 -23.11 40.05
C ALA A 395 -15.73 -23.17 41.57
N GLY A 396 -17.00 -23.25 42.01
CA GLY A 396 -17.36 -23.18 43.42
C GLY A 396 -16.96 -21.83 44.01
N ALA A 397 -16.38 -21.83 45.23
CA ALA A 397 -15.88 -20.61 45.87
C ALA A 397 -14.44 -20.23 45.44
N ARG A 398 -13.82 -20.97 44.52
CA ARG A 398 -12.40 -20.82 44.15
C ARG A 398 -12.17 -19.73 43.10
N CYS A 399 -13.07 -19.61 42.13
CA CYS A 399 -12.96 -18.64 41.05
C CYS A 399 -14.26 -17.86 40.87
N ARG A 400 -14.14 -16.57 40.59
CA ARG A 400 -15.22 -15.74 40.06
C ARG A 400 -15.36 -16.01 38.57
N VAL A 401 -16.59 -16.18 38.13
CA VAL A 401 -16.96 -16.45 36.74
C VAL A 401 -17.88 -15.34 36.26
N GLU A 402 -17.47 -14.71 35.17
CA GLU A 402 -18.21 -13.65 34.51
C GLU A 402 -18.35 -13.98 33.03
N VAL A 403 -19.58 -13.98 32.51
CA VAL A 403 -19.86 -14.24 31.11
C VAL A 403 -20.65 -13.07 30.54
N CYS A 404 -20.10 -12.43 29.51
CA CYS A 404 -20.74 -11.30 28.84
C CYS A 404 -21.06 -11.65 27.38
N LEU A 405 -22.31 -11.42 26.96
CA LEU A 405 -22.75 -11.52 25.58
C LEU A 405 -22.86 -10.14 24.93
N HIS A 406 -22.19 -9.98 23.79
CA HIS A 406 -22.27 -8.80 22.94
C HIS A 406 -22.63 -9.16 21.49
N ALA A 407 -23.11 -8.18 20.72
CA ALA A 407 -23.28 -8.32 19.28
C ALA A 407 -22.88 -7.03 18.58
N GLY A 408 -22.05 -7.14 17.54
CA GLY A 408 -21.47 -5.98 16.87
C GLY A 408 -20.89 -6.31 15.50
N GLU A 409 -20.25 -5.33 14.87
CA GLU A 409 -19.61 -5.51 13.58
C GLU A 409 -18.31 -6.33 13.71
N ILE A 410 -18.15 -7.29 12.81
CA ILE A 410 -16.93 -8.06 12.59
C ILE A 410 -16.49 -7.89 11.14
N ARG A 411 -15.18 -7.83 10.90
CA ARG A 411 -14.57 -7.85 9.58
C ARG A 411 -14.07 -9.26 9.31
N LEU A 412 -14.53 -9.87 8.23
CA LEU A 412 -14.15 -11.21 7.82
C LEU A 412 -13.25 -11.13 6.60
N GLY A 413 -12.06 -11.71 6.73
CA GLY A 413 -11.13 -11.92 5.63
C GLY A 413 -11.38 -13.25 4.91
N PRO A 414 -10.47 -13.64 4.00
CA PRO A 414 -10.61 -14.84 3.18
C PRO A 414 -10.81 -16.13 3.99
N GLY A 415 -11.80 -16.94 3.62
CA GLY A 415 -12.14 -18.19 4.31
C GLY A 415 -12.81 -17.99 5.67
N GLU A 416 -13.58 -16.90 5.83
CA GLU A 416 -14.25 -16.48 7.07
C GLU A 416 -13.29 -16.26 8.27
N ARG A 417 -11.99 -16.05 7.98
CA ARG A 417 -11.02 -15.72 9.03
C ARG A 417 -11.35 -14.35 9.61
N ARG A 418 -11.41 -14.24 10.93
CA ARG A 418 -11.70 -12.97 11.59
C ARG A 418 -10.51 -12.01 11.43
N ALA A 419 -10.77 -10.85 10.83
CA ALA A 419 -9.76 -9.83 10.50
C ALA A 419 -9.87 -8.57 11.40
N GLY A 420 -10.88 -8.49 12.26
CA GLY A 420 -11.06 -7.42 13.24
C GLY A 420 -12.53 -7.00 13.39
N GLY A 421 -12.78 -5.80 13.90
CA GLY A 421 -14.12 -5.25 14.05
C GLY A 421 -14.41 -4.68 15.44
N ALA A 422 -15.54 -4.00 15.58
CA ALA A 422 -15.94 -3.37 16.83
C ALA A 422 -16.09 -4.39 17.97
N VAL A 423 -16.42 -5.64 17.64
CA VAL A 423 -16.56 -6.72 18.62
C VAL A 423 -15.27 -7.05 19.39
N TYR A 424 -14.08 -6.75 18.86
CA TYR A 424 -12.81 -7.00 19.57
C TYR A 424 -12.41 -5.89 20.54
N ARG A 425 -13.17 -4.79 20.62
CA ARG A 425 -12.95 -3.70 21.58
C ARG A 425 -13.60 -4.02 22.93
N ILE A 426 -13.17 -5.13 23.54
CA ILE A 426 -13.78 -5.75 24.74
C ILE A 426 -14.07 -4.73 25.86
N ALA A 427 -13.10 -3.84 26.14
CA ALA A 427 -13.21 -2.83 27.18
C ALA A 427 -14.34 -1.81 26.97
N GLU A 428 -14.86 -1.64 25.75
CA GLU A 428 -15.95 -0.70 25.46
C GLU A 428 -17.34 -1.25 25.80
N TRP A 429 -17.49 -2.58 25.87
CA TRP A 429 -18.80 -3.21 25.99
C TRP A 429 -18.91 -4.23 27.13
N VAL A 430 -17.80 -4.70 27.70
CA VAL A 430 -17.83 -5.45 28.96
C VAL A 430 -18.19 -4.49 30.08
N ARG A 431 -19.30 -4.79 30.78
CA ARG A 431 -19.69 -4.10 32.01
C ARG A 431 -19.15 -4.89 33.20
N ASP A 432 -18.83 -4.20 34.29
CA ASP A 432 -18.54 -4.83 35.59
C ASP A 432 -19.80 -5.55 36.09
N ALA A 433 -19.94 -6.82 35.70
CA ALA A 433 -20.97 -7.72 36.21
C ALA A 433 -20.45 -8.29 37.53
N PRO A 434 -21.14 -8.13 38.68
CA PRO A 434 -20.65 -8.58 39.98
C PRO A 434 -20.66 -10.12 40.17
N GLY A 435 -20.51 -10.89 39.08
CA GLY A 435 -20.65 -12.34 38.98
C GLY A 435 -21.86 -12.74 38.14
N GLY A 436 -21.68 -13.72 37.25
CA GLY A 436 -22.76 -14.32 36.47
C GLY A 436 -22.79 -13.91 34.99
N PHE A 437 -23.99 -13.99 34.39
CA PHE A 437 -24.22 -13.72 32.97
C PHE A 437 -24.81 -12.33 32.73
N VAL A 438 -24.26 -11.58 31.78
CA VAL A 438 -24.78 -10.28 31.34
C VAL A 438 -24.84 -10.23 29.81
N ALA A 439 -25.90 -9.63 29.27
CA ALA A 439 -26.01 -9.34 27.84
C ALA A 439 -26.15 -7.83 27.60
N THR A 440 -25.40 -7.32 26.62
CA THR A 440 -25.48 -5.91 26.21
C THR A 440 -26.77 -5.58 25.46
N ALA A 441 -27.13 -4.30 25.37
CA ALA A 441 -28.33 -3.85 24.64
C ALA A 441 -28.31 -4.29 23.17
N GLN A 442 -27.14 -4.28 22.53
CA GLN A 442 -26.96 -4.71 21.15
C GLN A 442 -27.19 -6.23 20.97
N ALA A 443 -26.85 -7.03 21.98
CA ALA A 443 -27.15 -8.46 21.99
C ALA A 443 -28.66 -8.72 22.16
N LEU A 444 -29.35 -7.90 22.96
CA LEU A 444 -30.78 -8.04 23.27
C LEU A 444 -31.71 -7.31 22.30
N GLU A 445 -31.18 -6.55 21.34
CA GLU A 445 -31.97 -5.73 20.42
C GLU A 445 -33.01 -6.57 19.65
N GLY A 446 -34.29 -6.31 19.92
CA GLY A 446 -35.42 -7.02 19.31
C GLY A 446 -35.77 -8.36 19.95
N LEU A 447 -35.17 -8.71 21.08
CA LEU A 447 -35.62 -9.78 21.97
C LEU A 447 -36.54 -9.16 23.03
N SER A 448 -37.74 -9.74 23.23
CA SER A 448 -38.65 -9.30 24.29
C SER A 448 -37.99 -9.52 25.66
N ALA A 449 -38.05 -8.50 26.52
CA ALA A 449 -37.56 -8.61 27.91
C ALA A 449 -38.43 -9.63 28.67
N GLY A 450 -37.97 -10.88 28.73
CA GLY A 450 -38.69 -11.94 29.43
C GLY A 450 -38.09 -13.32 29.24
N ARG A 451 -37.09 -13.65 30.05
CA ARG A 451 -37.11 -14.77 31.00
C ARG A 451 -35.91 -14.69 31.94
#